data_AF-A0A0S6VSP4-F1
#
_entry.id   AF-A0A0S6VSP4-F1
#
_cell.length_a   1.000
_cell.length_b   1.000
_cell.length_c   1.000
_cell.angle_alpha   90.00
_cell.angle_beta   90.00
_cell.angle_gamma   90.00
#
_symmetry.space_group_name_H-M   'P 1'
#
loop_
_entity.id
_entity.type
_entity.pdbx_description
1 polymer ?
#
loop_
_entity_poly.entity_id
_entity_poly.type
_entity_poly.pdbx_seq_one_letter_code
_entity_poly.pdbx_strand_id
1 'polypeptide(L)'
;MWNYRVVRKKHIWRHPDTQEEQTSYSYGIHEAYYDQQGNVGMITQEAVEPYGETIEELRHAWVMMAEAFGQPLLDDEQIPEPGYDRQYDILAASCETDTGEVETIESVLRAQSDEERKAHDAAQEQQRQQTEETHQHQFVGTPTLKELIERLYADYAAAEKKCNGTELSNISEIITDRKK
;
A
#
# COMPACT_ATOMS: atom_id res chain seq x y z
N MET A 1 21.27 7.19 1.20
CA MET A 1 20.78 8.20 0.23
C MET A 1 19.26 8.24 0.32
N TRP A 2 18.61 9.40 0.19
CA TRP A 2 17.15 9.50 0.21
C TRP A 2 16.55 9.27 -1.19
N ASN A 3 15.45 8.53 -1.28
CA ASN A 3 14.64 8.36 -2.50
C ASN A 3 13.17 8.06 -2.14
N TYR A 4 12.26 7.97 -3.10
CA TYR A 4 10.85 7.68 -2.83
C TYR A 4 10.54 6.18 -2.87
N ARG A 5 9.63 5.75 -1.98
CA ARG A 5 9.11 4.38 -1.96
C ARG A 5 7.64 4.31 -1.64
N VAL A 6 6.92 3.37 -2.27
CA VAL A 6 5.55 3.04 -1.88
C VAL A 6 5.61 2.16 -0.63
N VAL A 7 5.01 2.64 0.46
CA VAL A 7 4.96 1.96 1.74
C VAL A 7 3.53 1.53 2.03
N ARG A 8 3.36 0.29 2.48
CA ARG A 8 2.12 -0.24 3.03
C ARG A 8 2.15 -0.11 4.55
N LYS A 9 1.17 0.60 5.09
CA LYS A 9 0.93 0.69 6.53
C LYS A 9 -0.28 -0.14 6.90
N LYS A 10 -0.09 -1.02 7.89
CA LYS A 10 -1.16 -1.83 8.47
C LYS A 10 -1.82 -1.04 9.59
N HIS A 11 -3.14 -0.89 9.50
CA HIS A 11 -3.96 -0.28 10.53
C HIS A 11 -4.81 -1.37 11.16
N ILE A 12 -4.61 -1.60 12.45
CA ILE A 12 -5.46 -2.50 13.21
C ILE A 12 -6.42 -1.61 13.99
N TRP A 13 -7.70 -1.66 13.64
CA TRP A 13 -8.72 -1.01 14.42
C TRP A 13 -9.66 -2.07 15.00
N ARG A 14 -10.08 -1.83 16.24
CA ARG A 14 -11.04 -2.66 16.93
C ARG A 14 -12.42 -2.05 16.78
N HIS A 15 -13.34 -2.79 16.16
CA HIS A 15 -14.71 -2.35 16.06
C HIS A 15 -15.26 -2.13 17.48
N PRO A 16 -15.82 -0.94 17.81
CA PRO A 16 -16.23 -0.62 19.17
C PRO A 16 -17.34 -1.55 19.68
N ASP A 17 -18.15 -2.11 18.79
CA ASP A 17 -19.30 -2.95 19.15
C ASP A 17 -18.99 -4.46 19.18
N THR A 18 -18.09 -4.95 18.31
CA THR A 18 -17.82 -6.41 18.19
C THR A 18 -16.50 -6.84 18.84
N GLN A 19 -15.64 -5.89 19.22
CA GLN A 19 -14.23 -6.14 19.60
C GLN A 19 -13.44 -6.93 18.54
N GLU A 20 -13.97 -7.08 17.34
CA GLU A 20 -13.26 -7.70 16.23
C GLU A 20 -12.14 -6.77 15.80
N GLU A 21 -10.95 -7.32 15.72
CA GLU A 21 -9.81 -6.66 15.10
C GLU A 21 -10.01 -6.71 13.60
N GLN A 22 -10.27 -5.56 13.00
CA GLN A 22 -10.28 -5.41 11.57
C GLN A 22 -8.97 -4.75 11.16
N THR A 23 -8.28 -5.44 10.26
CA THR A 23 -7.06 -4.93 9.65
C THR A 23 -7.44 -4.21 8.37
N SER A 24 -7.05 -2.95 8.26
CA SER A 24 -7.06 -2.21 7.00
C SER A 24 -5.64 -1.81 6.63
N TYR A 25 -5.43 -1.48 5.36
CA TYR A 25 -4.12 -1.09 4.84
C TYR A 25 -4.24 0.24 4.13
N SER A 26 -3.27 1.12 4.35
CA SER A 26 -3.09 2.34 3.57
C SER A 26 -1.77 2.27 2.82
N TYR A 27 -1.75 2.86 1.63
CA TYR A 27 -0.54 2.97 0.81
C TYR A 27 -0.19 4.43 0.65
N GLY A 28 1.07 4.77 0.87
CA GLY A 28 1.59 6.12 0.73
C GLY A 28 2.97 6.11 0.08
N ILE A 29 3.33 7.21 -0.57
CA ILE A 29 4.71 7.42 -1.01
C ILE A 29 5.44 8.11 0.13
N HIS A 30 6.53 7.51 0.59
CA HIS A 30 7.38 8.04 1.65
C HIS A 30 8.78 8.31 1.09
N GLU A 31 9.51 9.24 1.71
CA GLU A 31 10.95 9.30 1.51
C GLU A 31 11.59 8.18 2.33
N ALA A 32 12.44 7.39 1.69
CA ALA A 32 13.15 6.26 2.25
C ALA A 32 14.66 6.52 2.22
N TYR A 33 15.33 6.26 3.34
CA TYR A 33 16.77 6.37 3.47
C TYR A 33 17.43 5.00 3.27
N TYR A 34 18.29 4.92 2.27
CA TYR A 34 19.00 3.72 1.87
C TYR A 34 20.43 3.68 2.44
N ASP A 35 20.90 2.51 2.86
CA ASP A 35 22.31 2.24 3.11
C ASP A 35 23.13 2.15 1.81
N GLN A 36 24.41 1.79 1.90
CA GLN A 36 25.28 1.63 0.73
C GLN A 36 24.97 0.37 -0.09
N GLN A 37 24.26 -0.58 0.50
CA GLN A 37 23.85 -1.84 -0.10
C GLN A 37 22.47 -1.73 -0.79
N GLY A 38 21.78 -0.60 -0.61
CA GLY A 38 20.46 -0.33 -1.19
C GLY A 38 19.30 -0.85 -0.35
N ASN A 39 19.51 -1.13 0.94
CA ASN A 39 18.44 -1.49 1.87
C ASN A 39 17.89 -0.25 2.57
N VAL A 40 16.58 -0.19 2.78
CA VAL A 40 15.90 0.90 3.47
C VAL A 40 16.07 0.75 4.99
N GLY A 41 16.63 1.77 5.62
CA GLY A 41 16.80 1.83 7.07
C GLY A 41 15.73 2.63 7.79
N MET A 42 15.17 3.64 7.11
CA MET A 42 14.25 4.60 7.70
C MET A 42 13.35 5.20 6.62
N ILE A 43 12.15 5.62 7.02
CA ILE A 43 11.22 6.35 6.16
C ILE A 43 10.67 7.58 6.88
N THR A 44 10.10 8.53 6.14
CA THR A 44 9.30 9.61 6.74
C THR A 44 8.07 9.07 7.46
N GLN A 45 7.71 9.70 8.59
CA GLN A 45 6.53 9.30 9.35
C GLN A 45 5.25 9.41 8.52
N GLU A 46 5.06 10.54 7.85
CA GLU A 46 3.91 10.79 6.98
C GLU A 46 4.26 10.57 5.50
N ALA A 47 3.24 10.24 4.72
CA ALA A 47 3.36 10.19 3.27
C ALA A 47 3.63 11.60 2.73
N VAL A 48 4.45 11.71 1.69
CA VAL A 48 4.88 12.98 1.13
C VAL A 48 4.06 13.34 -0.09
N GLU A 49 3.55 14.56 -0.11
CA GLU A 49 2.83 15.13 -1.26
C GLU A 49 3.82 15.73 -2.27
N PRO A 50 3.55 15.65 -3.59
CA PRO A 50 4.41 16.29 -4.58
C PRO A 50 4.40 17.80 -4.38
N TYR A 51 5.60 18.40 -4.31
CA TYR A 51 5.78 19.83 -4.04
C TYR A 51 6.89 20.43 -4.93
N GLY A 52 6.76 21.73 -5.25
CA GLY A 52 7.77 22.53 -5.94
C GLY A 52 7.37 24.01 -5.93
N GLU A 53 8.35 24.92 -5.95
CA GLU A 53 8.09 26.37 -6.01
C GLU A 53 7.68 26.79 -7.43
N THR A 54 8.03 25.96 -8.42
CA THR A 54 7.68 26.12 -9.83
C THR A 54 6.93 24.89 -10.36
N ILE A 55 6.26 25.04 -11.51
CA ILE A 55 5.56 23.93 -12.17
C ILE A 55 6.56 22.85 -12.63
N GLU A 56 7.75 23.27 -13.04
CA GLU A 56 8.83 22.39 -13.47
C GLU A 56 9.34 21.52 -12.31
N GLU A 57 9.53 22.12 -11.13
CA GLU A 57 9.90 21.40 -9.91
C GLU A 57 8.80 20.45 -9.45
N LEU A 58 7.54 20.90 -9.43
CA LEU A 58 6.41 20.04 -9.10
C LEU A 58 6.31 18.84 -10.04
N ARG A 59 6.50 19.06 -11.35
CA ARG A 59 6.53 17.98 -12.35
C ARG A 59 7.68 17.02 -12.09
N HIS A 60 8.86 17.53 -11.75
CA HIS A 60 10.02 16.72 -11.44
C HIS A 60 9.77 15.86 -10.19
N ALA A 61 9.26 16.45 -9.11
CA ALA A 61 8.89 15.75 -7.89
C ALA A 61 7.85 14.64 -8.18
N TRP A 62 6.82 14.95 -8.96
CA TRP A 62 5.81 13.97 -9.36
C TRP A 62 6.40 12.79 -10.15
N VAL A 63 7.33 13.07 -11.08
CA VAL A 63 8.03 12.02 -11.85
C VAL A 63 8.86 11.13 -10.92
N MET A 64 9.63 11.71 -10.01
CA MET A 64 10.43 10.96 -9.05
C MET A 64 9.56 10.08 -8.13
N MET A 65 8.41 10.59 -7.71
CA MET A 65 7.41 9.83 -6.95
C MET A 65 6.79 8.71 -7.80
N ALA A 66 6.54 8.95 -9.09
CA ALA A 66 6.01 7.93 -10.00
C ALA A 66 6.98 6.75 -10.17
N GLU A 67 8.29 7.01 -10.19
CA GLU A 67 9.32 5.96 -10.26
C GLU A 67 9.27 4.98 -9.07
N ALA A 68 8.73 5.40 -7.91
CA ALA A 68 8.56 4.54 -6.75
C ALA A 68 7.64 3.33 -7.04
N PHE A 69 6.68 3.46 -7.96
CA PHE A 69 5.81 2.34 -8.36
C PHE A 69 6.56 1.25 -9.14
N GLY A 70 7.70 1.58 -9.75
CA GLY A 70 8.58 0.62 -10.42
C GLY A 70 9.43 -0.21 -9.46
N GLN A 71 9.30 0.02 -8.15
CA GLN A 71 10.09 -0.64 -7.13
C GLN A 71 9.21 -1.53 -6.22
N PRO A 72 9.77 -2.58 -5.59
CA PRO A 72 9.02 -3.46 -4.69
C PRO A 72 8.30 -2.71 -3.57
N LEU A 73 7.05 -3.10 -3.27
CA LEU A 73 6.30 -2.55 -2.15
C LEU A 73 7.03 -2.79 -0.82
N LEU A 74 7.12 -1.75 0.02
CA LEU A 74 7.77 -1.83 1.33
C LEU A 74 6.72 -1.90 2.45
N ASP A 75 6.92 -2.79 3.42
CA ASP A 75 6.09 -2.89 4.60
C ASP A 75 6.66 -2.04 5.74
N ASP A 76 5.86 -1.15 6.33
CA ASP A 76 6.28 -0.28 7.44
C ASP A 76 6.81 -1.08 8.63
N GLU A 77 6.17 -2.22 8.94
CA GLU A 77 6.58 -3.13 10.01
C GLU A 77 7.90 -3.86 9.74
N GLN A 78 8.42 -3.82 8.50
CA GLN A 78 9.66 -4.48 8.08
C GLN A 78 10.84 -3.50 7.94
N ILE A 79 10.72 -2.27 8.46
CA ILE A 79 11.78 -1.27 8.43
C ILE A 79 12.48 -1.26 9.80
N PRO A 80 13.82 -1.33 9.86
CA PRO A 80 14.76 -1.40 8.74
C PRO A 80 14.73 -2.75 8.02
N GLU A 81 14.93 -2.74 6.70
CA GLU A 81 14.92 -3.94 5.87
C GLU A 81 15.98 -4.97 6.33
N PRO A 82 15.72 -6.27 6.20
CA PRO A 82 16.69 -7.30 6.49
C PRO A 82 17.98 -7.10 5.68
N GLY A 83 19.10 -6.87 6.36
CA GLY A 83 20.39 -6.59 5.72
C GLY A 83 20.83 -5.12 5.80
N TYR A 84 20.00 -4.25 6.36
CA TYR A 84 20.36 -2.85 6.60
C TYR A 84 21.59 -2.72 7.52
N ASP A 85 22.60 -2.01 7.04
CA ASP A 85 23.85 -1.81 7.76
C ASP A 85 23.88 -0.50 8.56
N ARG A 86 23.61 -0.60 9.87
CA ARG A 86 23.61 0.53 10.81
C ARG A 86 24.99 1.16 11.02
N GLN A 87 26.09 0.48 10.69
CA GLN A 87 27.43 0.97 11.02
C GLN A 87 27.86 2.20 10.19
N TYR A 88 27.14 2.48 9.10
CA TYR A 88 27.36 3.63 8.24
C TYR A 88 26.27 4.71 8.38
N ASP A 89 25.35 4.54 9.33
CA ASP A 89 24.27 5.49 9.55
C ASP A 89 24.73 6.61 10.50
N ILE A 90 25.19 7.71 9.87
CA ILE A 90 25.66 8.92 10.56
C ILE A 90 24.54 9.54 11.43
N LEU A 91 23.26 9.23 11.14
CA LEU A 91 22.11 9.72 11.89
C LEU A 91 21.74 8.82 13.09
N ALA A 92 21.89 7.49 12.97
CA ALA A 92 21.57 6.53 14.03
C ALA A 92 22.43 6.67 15.30
N ALA A 93 23.62 7.27 15.20
CA ALA A 93 24.51 7.48 16.35
C ALA A 93 23.98 8.50 17.38
N SER A 94 22.82 9.14 17.14
CA SER A 94 22.31 10.24 17.98
C SER A 94 20.92 10.05 18.59
N CYS A 95 20.18 9.00 18.22
CA CYS A 95 18.80 8.77 18.70
C CYS A 95 18.68 7.45 19.47
N GLU A 96 19.00 7.48 20.77
CA GLU A 96 18.47 6.52 21.73
C GLU A 96 17.29 7.17 22.46
N THR A 97 16.05 6.74 22.17
CA THR A 97 14.88 7.08 23.01
C THR A 97 13.89 5.93 23.14
N ASP A 98 13.65 5.59 24.40
CA ASP A 98 12.58 4.81 25.03
C ASP A 98 11.36 4.43 24.16
N THR A 99 11.17 3.12 23.98
CA THR A 99 9.89 2.52 23.60
C THR A 99 9.16 2.06 24.87
N GLY A 100 8.20 2.85 25.33
CA GLY A 100 7.28 2.46 26.39
C GLY A 100 6.14 1.61 25.85
N GLU A 101 6.06 0.36 26.27
CA GLU A 101 4.94 -0.56 26.02
C GLU A 101 3.69 -0.14 26.78
N VAL A 102 2.52 -0.18 26.14
CA VAL A 102 1.22 -0.11 26.83
C VAL A 102 0.30 -1.20 26.27
N GLU A 103 0.11 -2.25 27.05
CA GLU A 103 -0.99 -3.20 26.89
C GLU A 103 -2.16 -2.81 27.79
N THR A 104 -3.40 -3.07 27.36
CA THR A 104 -4.49 -3.57 28.24
C THR A 104 -5.72 -4.07 27.46
N ILE A 105 -5.93 -5.40 27.48
CA ILE A 105 -7.04 -6.20 28.10
C ILE A 105 -8.42 -5.50 28.25
N GLU A 106 -9.63 -6.04 28.04
CA GLU A 106 -10.24 -7.25 27.43
C GLU A 106 -11.78 -7.15 27.68
N SER A 107 -12.62 -7.78 26.83
CA SER A 107 -13.77 -8.65 27.19
C SER A 107 -15.25 -8.19 27.04
N VAL A 108 -16.03 -9.03 26.30
CA VAL A 108 -17.35 -9.67 26.63
C VAL A 108 -18.58 -9.42 25.70
N LEU A 109 -18.86 -10.45 24.86
CA LEU A 109 -20.15 -11.07 24.41
C LEU A 109 -21.03 -10.45 23.28
N ARG A 110 -21.06 -11.10 22.09
CA ARG A 110 -22.13 -12.04 21.61
C ARG A 110 -21.96 -12.38 20.11
N ALA A 111 -21.69 -13.65 19.82
CA ALA A 111 -21.61 -14.23 18.48
C ALA A 111 -23.02 -14.55 17.93
N GLN A 112 -23.30 -14.08 16.71
CA GLN A 112 -24.23 -14.69 15.73
C GLN A 112 -24.34 -13.83 14.45
N SER A 113 -23.22 -13.43 13.83
CA SER A 113 -23.16 -13.05 12.39
C SER A 113 -21.77 -13.18 11.74
N ASP A 114 -20.84 -13.88 12.39
CA ASP A 114 -19.39 -13.66 12.18
C ASP A 114 -18.82 -14.46 10.99
N GLU A 115 -19.50 -15.51 10.52
CA GLU A 115 -19.00 -16.36 9.43
C GLU A 115 -19.05 -15.66 8.06
N GLU A 116 -20.12 -14.91 7.76
CA GLU A 116 -20.26 -14.21 6.48
C GLU A 116 -19.29 -13.02 6.38
N ARG A 117 -19.05 -12.31 7.49
CA ARG A 117 -18.04 -11.25 7.58
C ARG A 117 -16.63 -11.78 7.40
N LYS A 118 -16.25 -12.85 8.13
CA LYS A 118 -14.94 -13.47 8.00
C LYS A 118 -14.65 -13.97 6.59
N ALA A 119 -15.65 -14.55 5.91
CA ALA A 119 -15.49 -15.01 4.53
C ALA A 119 -15.30 -13.84 3.55
N HIS A 120 -16.03 -12.74 3.73
CA HIS A 120 -15.87 -11.53 2.93
C HIS A 120 -14.49 -10.88 3.13
N ASP A 121 -14.04 -10.76 4.37
CA ASP A 121 -12.74 -10.18 4.71
C ASP A 121 -11.58 -11.04 4.18
N ALA A 122 -11.70 -12.37 4.29
CA ALA A 122 -10.73 -13.30 3.71
C ALA A 122 -10.67 -13.22 2.18
N ALA A 123 -11.80 -13.00 1.49
CA ALA A 123 -11.83 -12.83 0.05
C ALA A 123 -11.17 -11.51 -0.40
N GLN A 124 -11.41 -10.41 0.34
CA GLN A 124 -10.74 -9.13 0.09
C GLN A 124 -9.23 -9.22 0.33
N GLU A 125 -8.81 -9.92 1.39
CA GLU A 125 -7.42 -10.22 1.70
C GLU A 125 -6.73 -10.98 0.56
N GLN A 126 -7.36 -12.06 0.06
CA GLN A 126 -6.82 -12.84 -1.06
C GLN A 126 -6.73 -12.02 -2.35
N GLN A 127 -7.76 -11.23 -2.67
CA GLN A 127 -7.73 -10.37 -3.85
C GLN A 127 -6.60 -9.33 -3.76
N ARG A 128 -6.34 -8.79 -2.56
CA ARG A 128 -5.25 -7.85 -2.33
C ARG A 128 -3.90 -8.51 -2.52
N GLN A 129 -3.67 -9.68 -1.89
CA GLN A 129 -2.42 -10.44 -2.04
C GLN A 129 -2.13 -10.74 -3.52
N GLN A 130 -3.14 -11.18 -4.28
CA GLN A 130 -2.99 -11.41 -5.73
C GLN A 130 -2.64 -10.12 -6.50
N THR A 131 -3.24 -8.99 -6.13
CA THR A 131 -2.95 -7.70 -6.76
C THR A 131 -1.52 -7.25 -6.44
N GLU A 132 -1.08 -7.39 -5.19
CA GLU A 132 0.28 -7.06 -4.75
C GLU A 132 1.32 -7.97 -5.41
N GLU A 133 1.09 -9.27 -5.47
CA GLU A 133 1.94 -10.22 -6.18
C GLU A 133 2.05 -9.83 -7.66
N THR A 134 0.92 -9.49 -8.29
CA THR A 134 0.91 -9.02 -9.68
C THR A 134 1.75 -7.76 -9.83
N HIS A 135 1.63 -6.80 -8.93
CA HIS A 135 2.42 -5.57 -8.95
C HIS A 135 3.92 -5.88 -8.81
N GLN A 136 4.29 -6.73 -7.85
CA GLN A 136 5.68 -7.09 -7.57
C GLN A 136 6.35 -7.81 -8.75
N HIS A 137 5.59 -8.57 -9.54
CA HIS A 137 6.14 -9.25 -10.73
C HIS A 137 6.10 -8.39 -11.99
N GLN A 138 5.15 -7.46 -12.12
CA GLN A 138 4.95 -6.71 -13.37
C GLN A 138 5.71 -5.38 -13.44
N PHE A 139 5.90 -4.71 -12.30
CA PHE A 139 6.48 -3.36 -12.28
C PHE A 139 7.97 -3.34 -11.90
N VAL A 140 8.42 -4.32 -11.12
CA VAL A 140 9.80 -4.40 -10.64
C VAL A 140 10.74 -4.69 -11.80
N GLY A 141 11.67 -3.77 -12.05
CA GLY A 141 12.70 -3.91 -13.09
C GLY A 141 12.33 -3.33 -14.46
N THR A 142 11.28 -2.51 -14.56
CA THR A 142 11.05 -1.69 -15.75
C THR A 142 12.23 -0.71 -15.94
N PRO A 143 13.00 -0.79 -17.03
CA PRO A 143 14.28 -0.08 -17.12
C PRO A 143 14.12 1.41 -17.39
N THR A 144 12.95 1.87 -17.86
CA THR A 144 12.71 3.29 -18.15
C THR A 144 11.37 3.80 -17.63
N LEU A 145 11.34 5.05 -17.16
CA LEU A 145 10.12 5.77 -16.77
C LEU A 145 9.02 5.74 -17.85
N LYS A 146 9.42 5.75 -19.13
CA LYS A 146 8.48 5.71 -20.24
C LYS A 146 7.66 4.41 -20.24
N GLU A 147 8.34 3.27 -20.09
CA GLU A 147 7.68 1.96 -20.04
C GLU A 147 6.78 1.84 -18.82
N LEU A 148 7.23 2.39 -17.67
CA LEU A 148 6.43 2.47 -16.46
C LEU A 148 5.13 3.27 -16.70
N ILE A 149 5.21 4.45 -17.30
CA ILE A 149 4.04 5.29 -17.61
C ILE A 149 3.10 4.60 -18.59
N GLU A 150 3.64 4.01 -19.67
CA GLU A 150 2.83 3.27 -20.65
C GLU A 150 2.09 2.10 -20.00
N ARG A 151 2.72 1.42 -19.03
CA ARG A 151 2.11 0.33 -18.28
C ARG A 151 1.02 0.82 -17.33
N LEU A 152 1.30 1.84 -16.52
CA LEU A 152 0.32 2.46 -15.63
C LEU A 152 -0.92 2.92 -16.40
N TYR A 153 -0.72 3.50 -17.58
CA TYR A 153 -1.82 3.89 -18.46
C TYR A 153 -2.63 2.70 -18.97
N ALA A 154 -1.98 1.61 -19.37
CA ALA A 154 -2.65 0.40 -19.83
C ALA A 154 -3.52 -0.25 -18.73
N ASP A 155 -3.01 -0.31 -17.50
CA ASP A 155 -3.73 -0.88 -16.36
C ASP A 155 -4.92 -0.01 -15.96
N TYR A 156 -4.74 1.32 -15.95
CA TYR A 156 -5.84 2.26 -15.77
C TYR A 156 -6.96 2.06 -16.82
N ALA A 157 -6.59 1.98 -18.10
CA ALA A 157 -7.55 1.76 -19.18
C ALA A 157 -8.23 0.38 -19.11
N ALA A 158 -7.56 -0.64 -18.57
CA ALA A 158 -8.15 -1.95 -18.33
C ALA A 158 -9.15 -1.94 -17.16
N ALA A 159 -8.83 -1.21 -16.08
CA ALA A 159 -9.71 -1.04 -14.93
C ALA A 159 -11.02 -0.32 -15.32
N GLU A 160 -10.93 0.76 -16.11
CA GLU A 160 -12.12 1.46 -16.62
C GLU A 160 -13.05 0.53 -17.42
N LYS A 161 -12.48 -0.35 -18.26
CA LYS A 161 -13.27 -1.33 -19.03
C LYS A 161 -13.96 -2.36 -18.14
N LYS A 162 -13.32 -2.81 -17.06
CA LYS A 162 -13.90 -3.76 -16.10
C LYS A 162 -15.09 -3.16 -15.35
N CYS A 163 -15.00 -1.90 -14.93
CA CYS A 163 -16.10 -1.19 -14.29
C CYS A 163 -17.28 -0.99 -15.24
N ASN A 164 -17.04 -0.54 -16.47
CA ASN A 164 -18.09 -0.28 -17.46
C ASN A 164 -18.74 -1.55 -18.03
N GLY A 165 -18.03 -2.69 -18.01
CA GLY A 165 -18.58 -3.98 -18.48
C GLY A 165 -19.53 -4.66 -17.50
N THR A 166 -19.41 -4.37 -16.20
CA THR A 166 -20.17 -5.06 -15.14
C THR A 166 -21.58 -4.46 -14.94
N GLU A 167 -21.80 -3.19 -15.31
CA GLU A 167 -23.12 -2.55 -15.24
C GLU A 167 -24.09 -3.06 -16.32
N LEU A 168 -23.60 -3.48 -17.49
CA LEU A 168 -24.46 -3.92 -18.59
C LEU A 168 -24.94 -5.37 -18.46
N SER A 169 -24.18 -6.25 -17.80
CA SER A 169 -24.61 -7.63 -17.54
C SER A 169 -25.73 -7.70 -16.50
N ASN A 170 -25.65 -6.93 -15.41
CA ASN A 170 -26.68 -6.90 -14.35
C ASN A 170 -28.03 -6.34 -14.82
N ILE A 171 -28.04 -5.39 -15.77
CA ILE A 171 -29.31 -4.87 -16.32
C ILE A 171 -29.98 -5.89 -17.25
N SER A 172 -29.20 -6.69 -17.98
CA SER A 172 -29.74 -7.69 -18.91
C SER A 172 -30.43 -8.86 -18.21
N GLU A 173 -29.95 -9.30 -17.04
CA GLU A 173 -30.61 -10.35 -16.25
C GLU A 173 -31.92 -9.86 -15.59
N ILE A 174 -31.94 -8.63 -15.06
CA ILE A 174 -33.14 -8.04 -14.43
C ILE A 174 -34.29 -7.83 -15.44
N ILE A 175 -33.98 -7.56 -16.72
CA ILE A 175 -35.00 -7.39 -17.77
C ILE A 175 -35.58 -8.74 -18.21
N THR A 176 -34.84 -9.84 -18.07
CA THR A 176 -35.27 -11.16 -18.53
C THR A 176 -36.20 -11.86 -17.53
N ASP A 177 -36.07 -11.58 -16.23
CA ASP A 177 -36.96 -12.14 -15.19
C ASP A 177 -38.31 -11.42 -15.04
N ARG A 178 -38.50 -10.24 -15.64
CA ARG A 178 -39.81 -9.54 -15.67
C ARG A 178 -40.76 -9.97 -16.79
N LYS A 179 -40.38 -10.98 -17.59
CA LYS A 179 -41.18 -11.50 -18.72
C LYS A 179 -41.69 -12.94 -18.54
N LYS A 180 -41.68 -13.47 -17.32
CA LYS A 180 -42.37 -14.72 -16.97
C LYS A 180 -43.56 -14.46 -16.06
#